data_AF-A0A925LXB7-F1
#
_entry.id   AF-A0A925LXB7-F1
#
_cell.length_a   1.000
_cell.length_b   1.000
_cell.length_c   1.000
_cell.angle_alpha   90.00
_cell.angle_beta   90.00
_cell.angle_gamma   90.00
#
_symmetry.space_group_name_H-M   'P 1'
#
loop_
_entity.id
_entity.type
_entity.pdbx_description
1 polymer ?
#
loop_
_entity_poly.entity_id
_entity_poly.type
_entity_poly.pdbx_seq_one_letter_code
_entity_poly.pdbx_strand_id
1 'polypeptide(L)'
;MHVLPRTLITALAILSMHSACAGADNAGKPNVLFIAVDDLNHWVGHLGRNPQTKTPNIDRLAKMGVTFTNAHCAAPVCNPSRAALLSGMRPGTTGIYDNGQPFELAVNAEQSLVTQFRKAGYETLGMGKLWHGGLGFPEQWTGTGGRERNENHGAGVLEDRSIGGIRFGVLNAGDEAVSDTQIADYVIGELSRSHEKPFFLTAGFHKPHMPWNVPKKYFDMHPLDQIQLPPVKDGDLSDIPPAGIKMAKPDGDHRDVLESGRWKEAVQAYLAAISYLDGQVGRLLDALEKSPNRDNTIICLWGDHGWHLGEKEHWRKFALWEEATRAPFIWVVPGVTKAGGTCSRPVDFMSIYPTLCDLSGLAIPPHVEGVSIRSLLTNPASTEPHFAVTTFGRNNHAIRDDRWRYIRYADGGEELYDHTTDPYEWTNVASQPEHADLKVQLAANFPTVNNPTVKGEGDEKGGKGGDKNGGKRKKKKQEATPVSIRSDAKRQTNIVLFVVDDLGQRDLGCYGSSFYETPHLDRLAKEGALFPNAYAACPVCSPTRASIMTGQYPQRTGITDYIGAAQPAKWKRNTPHLPAPYAEQLALENVTIAESLKAHGYATFFAGKWHLGGNGVLP
;
A
#
# COMPACT_ATOMS: atom_id res chain seq x y z
N MET A 1 54.72 60.99 32.98
CA MET A 1 53.59 61.62 32.28
C MET A 1 52.86 60.57 31.45
N HIS A 2 51.59 60.82 31.14
CA HIS A 2 50.68 60.26 30.10
C HIS A 2 51.28 59.36 28.99
N VAL A 3 50.57 58.38 28.39
CA VAL A 3 49.10 58.09 28.42
C VAL A 3 48.74 56.63 28.02
N LEU A 4 47.52 56.19 28.36
CA LEU A 4 46.74 55.09 27.74
C LEU A 4 45.58 55.72 26.93
N PRO A 5 44.93 55.08 25.92
CA PRO A 5 44.66 53.63 25.83
C PRO A 5 44.77 53.02 24.40
N ARG A 6 44.13 51.85 24.20
CA ARG A 6 44.02 51.07 22.96
C ARG A 6 42.85 51.51 22.07
N THR A 7 42.97 51.34 20.74
CA THR A 7 41.81 51.20 19.82
C THR A 7 42.12 50.35 18.57
N LEU A 8 41.06 49.83 17.95
CA LEU A 8 40.95 48.94 16.78
C LEU A 8 41.98 49.09 15.63
N ILE A 9 42.35 47.95 15.04
CA ILE A 9 42.19 47.70 13.59
C ILE A 9 41.48 46.35 13.41
N THR A 10 40.50 46.29 12.50
CA THR A 10 39.72 45.08 12.18
C THR A 10 40.25 44.45 10.89
N ALA A 11 40.48 43.13 10.87
CA ALA A 11 40.84 42.39 9.66
C ALA A 11 39.89 41.20 9.49
N LEU A 12 39.07 41.21 8.43
CA LEU A 12 38.01 40.23 8.21
C LEU A 12 38.50 39.06 7.36
N ALA A 13 39.01 38.01 8.01
CA ALA A 13 39.42 36.77 7.33
C ALA A 13 38.20 35.87 7.07
N ILE A 14 37.59 36.00 5.88
CA ILE A 14 36.54 35.08 5.43
C ILE A 14 37.18 33.73 5.11
N LEU A 15 37.12 32.79 6.06
CA LEU A 15 37.60 31.43 5.86
C LEU A 15 36.59 30.65 5.01
N SER A 16 36.78 30.67 3.70
CA SER A 16 36.00 29.92 2.73
C SER A 16 36.30 28.42 2.80
N MET A 17 35.84 27.78 3.88
CA MET A 17 35.75 26.32 3.96
C MET A 17 34.84 25.84 2.83
N HIS A 18 35.48 25.36 1.76
CA HIS A 18 34.78 24.69 0.68
C HIS A 18 34.27 23.37 1.26
N SER A 19 32.98 23.32 1.57
CA SER A 19 32.27 22.05 1.66
C SER A 19 32.33 21.41 0.28
N ALA A 20 33.39 20.62 0.05
CA ALA A 20 33.30 19.49 -0.85
C ALA A 20 32.16 18.63 -0.31
N CYS A 21 30.97 18.78 -0.88
CA CYS A 21 29.90 17.81 -0.71
C CYS A 21 30.44 16.51 -1.30
N ALA A 22 31.01 15.68 -0.43
CA ALA A 22 31.43 14.35 -0.79
C ALA A 22 30.22 13.64 -1.40
N GLY A 23 30.40 13.06 -2.59
CA GLY A 23 29.59 11.93 -2.97
C GLY A 23 29.86 10.84 -1.93
N ALA A 24 29.00 10.74 -0.93
CA ALA A 24 29.03 9.60 -0.02
C ALA A 24 28.68 8.37 -0.86
N ASP A 25 29.65 7.46 -1.03
CA ASP A 25 29.48 6.29 -1.87
C ASP A 25 28.20 5.53 -1.51
N ASN A 26 27.38 5.20 -2.51
CA ASN A 26 26.18 4.37 -2.32
C ASN A 26 26.50 2.96 -1.80
N ALA A 27 27.78 2.56 -1.80
CA ALA A 27 28.31 1.23 -1.49
C ALA A 27 28.21 0.78 -0.01
N GLY A 28 27.25 1.30 0.75
CA GLY A 28 27.04 0.96 2.16
C GLY A 28 25.62 1.17 2.71
N LYS A 29 24.65 1.52 1.86
CA LYS A 29 23.22 1.58 2.26
C LYS A 29 22.53 0.23 1.96
N PRO A 30 21.79 -0.37 2.91
CA PRO A 30 21.02 -1.57 2.64
C PRO A 30 19.80 -1.26 1.76
N ASN A 31 19.44 -2.16 0.86
CA ASN A 31 18.13 -2.18 0.22
C ASN A 31 17.05 -2.64 1.20
N VAL A 32 15.78 -2.39 0.90
CA VAL A 32 14.63 -2.89 1.67
C VAL A 32 13.60 -3.56 0.76
N LEU A 33 13.24 -4.79 1.07
CA LEU A 33 12.06 -5.51 0.57
C LEU A 33 11.00 -5.52 1.67
N PHE A 34 9.93 -4.73 1.48
CA PHE A 34 8.91 -4.46 2.48
C PHE A 34 7.60 -5.18 2.10
N ILE A 35 7.33 -6.30 2.77
CA ILE A 35 6.20 -7.19 2.47
C ILE A 35 5.05 -6.88 3.43
N ALA A 36 4.05 -6.16 2.95
CA ALA A 36 2.83 -5.86 3.67
C ALA A 36 1.75 -6.87 3.30
N VAL A 37 1.03 -7.39 4.28
CA VAL A 37 -0.04 -8.38 4.09
C VAL A 37 -1.33 -7.89 4.73
N ASP A 38 -2.46 -8.17 4.09
CA ASP A 38 -3.79 -7.74 4.51
C ASP A 38 -4.57 -8.87 5.21
N ASP A 39 -5.04 -8.65 6.44
CA ASP A 39 -5.87 -9.59 7.24
C ASP A 39 -5.20 -10.93 7.63
N LEU A 40 -3.86 -11.03 7.62
CA LEU A 40 -3.14 -12.25 8.03
C LEU A 40 -2.97 -12.34 9.55
N ASN A 41 -3.72 -13.25 10.18
CA ASN A 41 -3.53 -13.60 11.59
C ASN A 41 -2.30 -14.52 11.79
N HIS A 42 -1.99 -14.85 13.05
CA HIS A 42 -0.86 -15.71 13.42
C HIS A 42 -1.06 -17.21 13.13
N TRP A 43 -2.02 -17.61 12.30
CA TRP A 43 -2.12 -18.99 11.79
C TRP A 43 -1.07 -19.23 10.70
N VAL A 44 0.21 -19.15 11.06
CA VAL A 44 1.37 -19.48 10.23
C VAL A 44 2.24 -20.53 10.94
N GLY A 45 2.86 -21.43 10.19
CA GLY A 45 3.47 -22.65 10.74
C GLY A 45 4.51 -22.39 11.84
N HIS A 46 5.40 -21.41 11.66
CA HIS A 46 6.40 -21.03 12.67
C HIS A 46 5.84 -20.36 13.94
N LEU A 47 4.58 -19.91 13.95
CA LEU A 47 3.89 -19.42 15.16
C LEU A 47 3.02 -20.51 15.82
N GLY A 48 2.81 -21.65 15.16
CA GLY A 48 2.26 -22.87 15.75
C GLY A 48 0.79 -22.85 16.20
N ARG A 49 0.06 -21.73 16.05
CA ARG A 49 -1.32 -21.59 16.57
C ARG A 49 -2.32 -22.58 15.94
N ASN A 50 -2.21 -22.83 14.64
CA ASN A 50 -3.04 -23.78 13.93
C ASN A 50 -2.16 -24.74 13.10
N PRO A 51 -2.13 -26.05 13.43
CA PRO A 51 -1.28 -27.03 12.74
C PRO A 51 -1.76 -27.39 11.32
N GLN A 52 -2.92 -26.86 10.88
CA GLN A 52 -3.45 -27.06 9.53
C GLN A 52 -2.80 -26.15 8.49
N THR A 53 -2.19 -25.03 8.92
CA THR A 53 -1.62 -24.07 7.98
C THR A 53 -0.45 -24.67 7.19
N LYS A 54 -0.42 -24.39 5.88
CA LYS A 54 0.67 -24.79 4.98
C LYS A 54 1.33 -23.52 4.45
N THR A 55 2.35 -23.05 5.18
CA THR A 55 3.15 -21.84 4.90
C THR A 55 4.66 -22.08 4.83
N PRO A 56 5.14 -23.01 3.98
CA PRO A 56 6.57 -23.34 3.91
C PRO A 56 7.49 -22.17 3.53
N ASN A 57 7.00 -21.14 2.84
CA ASN A 57 7.81 -19.99 2.42
C ASN A 57 7.90 -18.88 3.49
N ILE A 58 6.80 -18.59 4.18
CA ILE A 58 6.82 -17.72 5.36
C ILE A 58 7.65 -18.38 6.47
N ASP A 59 7.60 -19.72 6.60
CA ASP A 59 8.43 -20.46 7.53
C ASP A 59 9.90 -20.58 7.07
N ARG A 60 10.19 -20.48 5.77
CA ARG A 60 11.55 -20.23 5.24
C ARG A 60 12.03 -18.84 5.67
N LEU A 61 11.21 -17.80 5.47
CA LEU A 61 11.57 -16.43 5.85
C LEU A 61 11.82 -16.29 7.35
N ALA A 62 11.00 -16.92 8.21
CA ALA A 62 11.25 -16.98 9.65
C ALA A 62 12.59 -17.63 10.00
N LYS A 63 13.03 -18.65 9.25
CA LYS A 63 14.34 -19.30 9.41
C LYS A 63 15.50 -18.48 8.86
N MET A 64 15.27 -17.53 7.95
CA MET A 64 16.33 -16.67 7.38
C MET A 64 16.79 -15.57 8.35
N GLY A 65 15.98 -15.20 9.35
CA GLY A 65 16.29 -14.11 10.27
C GLY A 65 15.61 -14.27 11.64
N VAL A 66 14.99 -13.20 12.13
CA VAL A 66 14.27 -13.16 13.42
C VAL A 66 12.77 -13.05 13.18
N THR A 67 11.99 -13.98 13.75
CA THR A 67 10.53 -13.85 13.89
C THR A 67 10.15 -13.35 15.28
N PHE A 68 9.10 -12.53 15.37
CA PHE A 68 8.51 -12.07 16.63
C PHE A 68 7.23 -12.83 16.91
N THR A 69 7.16 -13.52 18.05
CA THR A 69 5.98 -14.32 18.40
C THR A 69 4.88 -13.51 19.07
N ASN A 70 5.15 -12.27 19.45
CA ASN A 70 4.30 -11.38 20.24
C ASN A 70 4.31 -9.98 19.56
N ALA A 71 3.59 -9.84 18.44
CA ALA A 71 3.66 -8.69 17.55
C ALA A 71 2.26 -8.22 17.12
N HIS A 72 1.93 -6.96 17.38
CA HIS A 72 0.55 -6.46 17.29
C HIS A 72 0.37 -5.19 16.45
N CYS A 73 -0.82 -5.06 15.88
CA CYS A 73 -1.25 -3.88 15.15
C CYS A 73 -1.42 -2.64 16.06
N ALA A 74 -1.18 -1.46 15.49
CA ALA A 74 -1.51 -0.19 16.16
C ALA A 74 -3.04 0.00 16.28
N ALA A 75 -3.80 -0.53 15.33
CA ALA A 75 -5.26 -0.67 15.38
C ALA A 75 -5.70 -1.92 14.61
N PRO A 76 -6.77 -2.62 15.03
CA PRO A 76 -7.17 -3.88 14.42
C PRO A 76 -8.14 -3.63 13.25
N VAL A 77 -7.81 -2.64 12.42
CA VAL A 77 -8.54 -2.20 11.23
C VAL A 77 -7.54 -1.65 10.22
N CYS A 78 -7.63 -2.07 8.95
CA CYS A 78 -6.61 -1.80 7.93
C CYS A 78 -6.15 -0.33 7.88
N ASN A 79 -7.08 0.63 7.80
CA ASN A 79 -6.75 2.04 7.64
C ASN A 79 -5.98 2.64 8.82
N PRO A 80 -6.50 2.67 10.06
CA PRO A 80 -5.75 3.20 11.18
C PRO A 80 -4.46 2.42 11.48
N SER A 81 -4.38 1.10 11.20
CA SER A 81 -3.13 0.35 11.36
C SER A 81 -2.05 0.81 10.38
N ARG A 82 -2.39 0.81 9.08
CA ARG A 82 -1.46 1.16 7.99
C ARG A 82 -1.08 2.63 8.06
N ALA A 83 -2.04 3.53 8.30
CA ALA A 83 -1.78 4.95 8.46
C ALA A 83 -0.87 5.23 9.67
N ALA A 84 -1.07 4.54 10.80
CA ALA A 84 -0.23 4.73 11.97
C ALA A 84 1.21 4.23 11.76
N LEU A 85 1.38 3.02 11.23
CA LEU A 85 2.69 2.46 10.86
C LEU A 85 3.43 3.40 9.89
N LEU A 86 2.80 3.74 8.76
CA LEU A 86 3.45 4.42 7.65
C LEU A 86 3.68 5.92 7.89
N SER A 87 2.97 6.53 8.85
CA SER A 87 3.21 7.91 9.30
C SER A 87 4.00 8.02 10.60
N GLY A 88 4.14 6.92 11.35
CA GLY A 88 4.77 6.89 12.67
C GLY A 88 3.93 7.48 13.81
N MET A 89 2.71 7.96 13.55
CA MET A 89 1.82 8.58 14.56
C MET A 89 0.66 7.65 14.92
N ARG A 90 0.37 7.42 16.21
CA ARG A 90 -0.66 6.44 16.63
C ARG A 90 -2.09 6.87 16.21
N PRO A 91 -3.07 5.94 16.20
CA PRO A 91 -4.49 6.26 15.97
C PRO A 91 -5.02 7.36 16.91
N GLY A 92 -4.56 7.37 18.16
CA GLY A 92 -4.88 8.40 19.15
C GLY A 92 -4.36 9.80 18.79
N THR A 93 -3.24 9.91 18.07
CA THR A 93 -2.69 11.18 17.59
C THR A 93 -3.34 11.62 16.29
N THR A 94 -3.46 10.72 15.31
CA THR A 94 -4.03 11.04 13.99
C THR A 94 -5.55 11.25 14.03
N GLY A 95 -6.26 10.67 15.01
CA GLY A 95 -7.72 10.67 15.05
C GLY A 95 -8.37 9.84 13.94
N ILE A 96 -7.58 9.00 13.26
CA ILE A 96 -8.03 7.99 12.31
C ILE A 96 -8.25 6.69 13.09
N TYR A 97 -9.47 6.15 13.03
CA TYR A 97 -9.93 5.00 13.82
C TYR A 97 -10.72 3.97 12.99
N ASP A 98 -11.13 4.29 11.77
CA ASP A 98 -11.92 3.41 10.89
C ASP A 98 -11.50 3.53 9.41
N ASN A 99 -11.90 2.54 8.58
CA ASN A 99 -11.70 2.54 7.13
C ASN A 99 -12.48 3.63 6.38
N GLY A 100 -13.57 4.16 6.93
CA GLY A 100 -14.36 5.22 6.30
C GLY A 100 -13.74 6.62 6.34
N GLN A 101 -12.64 6.81 7.07
CA GLN A 101 -11.94 8.10 7.19
C GLN A 101 -10.75 8.16 6.22
N PRO A 102 -10.68 9.12 5.28
CA PRO A 102 -9.47 9.35 4.51
C PRO A 102 -8.31 9.71 5.45
N PHE A 103 -7.21 8.96 5.41
CA PHE A 103 -6.05 9.20 6.27
C PHE A 103 -5.34 10.52 5.92
N GLU A 104 -5.54 10.99 4.68
CA GLU A 104 -5.05 12.24 4.13
C GLU A 104 -5.61 13.49 4.85
N LEU A 105 -6.66 13.34 5.67
CA LEU A 105 -7.17 14.40 6.55
C LEU A 105 -6.32 14.61 7.81
N ALA A 106 -5.41 13.69 8.13
CA ALA A 106 -4.57 13.70 9.33
C ALA A 106 -3.07 13.50 9.05
N VAL A 107 -2.74 12.87 7.92
CA VAL A 107 -1.39 12.54 7.47
C VAL A 107 -1.14 13.15 6.10
N ASN A 108 0.07 13.66 5.86
CA ASN A 108 0.49 14.13 4.54
C ASN A 108 1.73 13.36 4.04
N ALA A 109 2.03 13.51 2.74
CA ALA A 109 3.12 12.81 2.07
C ALA A 109 4.49 12.98 2.73
N GLU A 110 4.77 14.13 3.37
CA GLU A 110 6.07 14.41 3.99
C GLU A 110 6.34 13.59 5.26
N GLN A 111 5.29 13.04 5.88
CA GLN A 111 5.35 12.17 7.06
C GLN A 111 5.52 10.69 6.71
N SER A 112 5.34 10.30 5.43
CA SER A 112 5.43 8.90 5.01
C SER A 112 6.83 8.31 5.18
N LEU A 113 6.90 7.11 5.76
CA LEU A 113 8.07 6.22 5.78
C LEU A 113 8.71 6.09 4.40
N VAL A 114 7.90 5.92 3.36
CA VAL A 114 8.39 5.77 1.98
C VAL A 114 9.00 7.09 1.49
N THR A 115 8.39 8.23 1.82
CA THR A 115 8.96 9.55 1.53
C THR A 115 10.28 9.78 2.25
N GLN A 116 10.46 9.28 3.47
CA GLN A 116 11.74 9.38 4.19
C GLN A 116 12.86 8.61 3.47
N PHE A 117 12.58 7.44 2.90
CA PHE A 117 13.53 6.72 2.04
C PHE A 117 13.77 7.44 0.70
N ARG A 118 12.72 7.97 0.05
CA ARG A 118 12.85 8.79 -1.18
C ARG A 118 13.75 10.01 -0.95
N LYS A 119 13.56 10.74 0.15
CA LYS A 119 14.40 11.87 0.59
C LYS A 119 15.86 11.47 0.84
N ALA A 120 16.09 10.25 1.33
CA ALA A 120 17.43 9.69 1.55
C ALA A 120 18.14 9.20 0.27
N GLY A 121 17.53 9.39 -0.91
CA GLY A 121 18.11 9.09 -2.23
C GLY A 121 17.80 7.70 -2.77
N TYR A 122 16.88 6.96 -2.16
CA TYR A 122 16.49 5.62 -2.60
C TYR A 122 15.57 5.66 -3.83
N GLU A 123 15.62 4.62 -4.65
CA GLU A 123 14.48 4.27 -5.51
C GLU A 123 13.34 3.74 -4.63
N THR A 124 12.17 4.36 -4.70
CA THR A 124 10.96 3.93 -3.96
C THR A 124 9.99 3.31 -4.95
N LEU A 125 9.71 2.02 -4.77
CA LEU A 125 9.09 1.14 -5.75
C LEU A 125 7.97 0.33 -5.10
N GLY A 126 6.84 0.09 -5.78
CA GLY A 126 5.74 -0.61 -5.15
C GLY A 126 4.56 -1.01 -6.04
N MET A 127 3.84 -2.04 -5.61
CA MET A 127 2.52 -2.43 -6.14
C MET A 127 1.64 -2.99 -5.01
N GLY A 128 0.32 -2.90 -5.13
CA GLY A 128 -0.64 -3.42 -4.17
C GLY A 128 -1.05 -2.46 -3.04
N LYS A 129 -1.59 -3.04 -1.97
CA LYS A 129 -2.10 -2.35 -0.79
C LYS A 129 -0.98 -2.12 0.23
N LEU A 130 -0.44 -0.90 0.26
CA LEU A 130 0.44 -0.43 1.32
C LEU A 130 -0.36 0.37 2.36
N TRP A 131 -0.96 1.47 1.91
CA TRP A 131 -1.94 2.28 2.65
C TRP A 131 -3.36 1.69 2.45
N HIS A 132 -4.38 2.27 3.09
CA HIS A 132 -5.75 1.88 2.76
C HIS A 132 -6.09 2.29 1.31
N GLY A 133 -6.70 1.39 0.53
CA GLY A 133 -7.08 1.65 -0.86
C GLY A 133 -5.96 1.59 -1.90
N GLY A 134 -4.69 1.35 -1.53
CA GLY A 134 -3.59 1.14 -2.49
C GLY A 134 -2.23 1.63 -1.99
N LEU A 135 -1.46 2.26 -2.88
CA LEU A 135 -0.09 2.73 -2.59
C LEU A 135 0.00 4.09 -1.87
N GLY A 136 -1.12 4.76 -1.58
CA GLY A 136 -1.12 6.08 -0.90
C GLY A 136 -0.59 7.22 -1.76
N PHE A 137 0.14 8.15 -1.15
CA PHE A 137 0.62 9.40 -1.79
C PHE A 137 1.46 9.14 -3.05
N PRO A 138 1.13 9.70 -4.23
CA PRO A 138 1.96 9.57 -5.43
C PRO A 138 3.39 10.10 -5.25
N GLU A 139 3.56 11.14 -4.45
CA GLU A 139 4.82 11.87 -4.26
C GLU A 139 5.87 11.07 -3.48
N GLN A 140 5.50 9.99 -2.81
CA GLN A 140 6.45 9.16 -2.06
C GLN A 140 7.20 8.15 -2.96
N TRP A 141 6.81 8.01 -4.23
CA TRP A 141 7.31 6.99 -5.16
C TRP A 141 8.29 7.55 -6.20
N THR A 142 9.19 6.71 -6.70
CA THR A 142 9.95 6.92 -7.95
C THR A 142 9.45 6.03 -9.09
N GLY A 143 8.80 4.92 -8.78
CA GLY A 143 8.14 4.02 -9.73
C GLY A 143 7.07 3.17 -9.04
N THR A 144 6.11 2.66 -9.80
CA THR A 144 5.08 1.73 -9.29
C THR A 144 4.68 0.72 -10.35
N GLY A 145 4.17 -0.44 -9.95
CA GLY A 145 3.56 -1.44 -10.84
C GLY A 145 2.21 -1.03 -11.44
N GLY A 146 1.74 0.20 -11.18
CA GLY A 146 0.41 0.66 -11.53
C GLY A 146 -0.66 0.10 -10.59
N ARG A 147 -1.83 -0.24 -11.15
CA ARG A 147 -2.97 -0.82 -10.42
C ARG A 147 -3.25 -2.25 -10.91
N GLU A 148 -3.62 -3.09 -9.97
CA GLU A 148 -4.02 -4.48 -10.15
C GLU A 148 -5.29 -4.58 -11.00
N ARG A 149 -5.44 -5.68 -11.75
CA ARG A 149 -6.73 -6.00 -12.39
C ARG A 149 -7.72 -6.35 -11.27
N ASN A 150 -8.91 -5.73 -11.28
CA ASN A 150 -9.95 -6.03 -10.30
C ASN A 150 -10.30 -7.54 -10.33
N GLU A 151 -10.27 -8.20 -9.16
CA GLU A 151 -10.48 -9.65 -9.02
C GLU A 151 -11.79 -10.17 -9.66
N ASN A 152 -12.82 -9.32 -9.72
CA ASN A 152 -14.13 -9.66 -10.29
C ASN A 152 -14.17 -9.74 -11.84
N HIS A 153 -13.05 -9.52 -12.55
CA HIS A 153 -12.98 -9.59 -14.02
C HIS A 153 -11.89 -10.58 -14.53
N GLY A 154 -11.41 -11.50 -13.69
CA GLY A 154 -10.61 -12.64 -14.13
C GLY A 154 -11.42 -13.63 -14.98
N ALA A 155 -10.79 -14.30 -15.95
CA ALA A 155 -11.46 -15.16 -16.94
C ALA A 155 -11.84 -16.57 -16.43
N GLY A 156 -12.16 -16.70 -15.14
CA GLY A 156 -12.47 -17.97 -14.47
C GLY A 156 -13.92 -18.08 -14.03
N VAL A 157 -14.42 -19.31 -13.88
CA VAL A 157 -15.70 -19.55 -13.21
C VAL A 157 -15.47 -19.54 -11.70
N LEU A 158 -16.17 -18.68 -10.97
CA LEU A 158 -16.17 -18.64 -9.52
C LEU A 158 -17.34 -19.45 -8.96
N GLU A 159 -17.04 -20.44 -8.13
CA GLU A 159 -18.02 -21.10 -7.27
C GLU A 159 -18.18 -20.27 -5.99
N ASP A 160 -19.09 -19.29 -5.99
CA ASP A 160 -19.36 -18.45 -4.82
C ASP A 160 -19.98 -19.28 -3.68
N ARG A 161 -19.30 -19.29 -2.54
CA ARG A 161 -19.65 -20.05 -1.34
C ARG A 161 -19.99 -19.16 -0.14
N SER A 162 -20.05 -17.85 -0.34
CA SER A 162 -20.25 -16.82 0.68
C SER A 162 -21.36 -17.11 1.70
N ILE A 163 -21.17 -16.62 2.94
CA ILE A 163 -22.12 -16.76 4.05
C ILE A 163 -22.32 -15.37 4.69
N GLY A 164 -23.55 -14.89 4.81
CA GLY A 164 -23.83 -13.61 5.48
C GLY A 164 -23.03 -12.44 4.87
N GLY A 165 -22.13 -11.85 5.67
CA GLY A 165 -21.14 -10.86 5.22
C GLY A 165 -19.75 -11.40 4.91
N ILE A 166 -19.47 -12.69 5.14
CA ILE A 166 -18.22 -13.39 4.84
C ILE A 166 -18.23 -13.79 3.35
N ARG A 167 -17.15 -13.50 2.62
CA ARG A 167 -17.07 -13.63 1.15
C ARG A 167 -15.93 -14.57 0.76
N PHE A 168 -16.27 -15.65 0.06
CA PHE A 168 -15.29 -16.65 -0.40
C PHE A 168 -15.87 -17.55 -1.48
N GLY A 169 -15.00 -18.21 -2.24
CA GLY A 169 -15.41 -19.11 -3.31
C GLY A 169 -14.23 -19.78 -4.00
N VAL A 170 -14.50 -20.90 -4.67
CA VAL A 170 -13.47 -21.66 -5.39
C VAL A 170 -13.31 -21.08 -6.78
N LEU A 171 -12.11 -20.62 -7.14
CA LEU A 171 -11.82 -20.09 -8.46
C LEU A 171 -11.33 -21.20 -9.41
N ASN A 172 -12.04 -21.39 -10.52
CA ASN A 172 -11.61 -22.27 -11.62
C ASN A 172 -10.76 -21.48 -12.64
N ALA A 173 -9.55 -21.08 -12.21
CA ALA A 173 -8.50 -20.43 -12.99
C ALA A 173 -7.13 -20.71 -12.33
N GLY A 174 -6.04 -20.21 -12.92
CA GLY A 174 -4.72 -20.21 -12.30
C GLY A 174 -4.49 -19.01 -11.38
N ASP A 175 -3.25 -18.85 -10.91
CA ASP A 175 -2.87 -17.80 -9.96
C ASP A 175 -2.98 -16.39 -10.60
N GLU A 176 -2.81 -16.28 -11.92
CA GLU A 176 -2.87 -15.06 -12.73
C GLU A 176 -4.23 -14.32 -12.71
N ALA A 177 -5.27 -15.01 -12.23
CA ALA A 177 -6.60 -14.46 -12.01
C ALA A 177 -6.77 -13.80 -10.63
N VAL A 178 -5.80 -13.96 -9.71
CA VAL A 178 -5.77 -13.26 -8.41
C VAL A 178 -4.76 -12.10 -8.48
N SER A 179 -5.18 -10.96 -7.95
CA SER A 179 -4.47 -9.66 -7.92
C SER A 179 -3.00 -9.78 -7.49
N ASP A 180 -2.73 -10.48 -6.38
CA ASP A 180 -1.41 -10.62 -5.77
C ASP A 180 -0.36 -11.29 -6.66
N THR A 181 -0.75 -12.09 -7.65
CA THR A 181 0.20 -12.64 -8.63
C THR A 181 0.87 -11.50 -9.40
N GLN A 182 0.14 -10.44 -9.75
CA GLN A 182 0.70 -9.26 -10.42
C GLN A 182 1.64 -8.46 -9.51
N ILE A 183 1.30 -8.35 -8.22
CA ILE A 183 2.13 -7.67 -7.22
C ILE A 183 3.46 -8.43 -7.07
N ALA A 184 3.41 -9.76 -7.03
CA ALA A 184 4.61 -10.60 -7.06
C ALA A 184 5.37 -10.47 -8.39
N ASP A 185 4.70 -10.52 -9.55
CA ASP A 185 5.33 -10.36 -10.87
C ASP A 185 6.12 -9.05 -10.97
N TYR A 186 5.55 -7.94 -10.51
CA TYR A 186 6.19 -6.62 -10.48
C TYR A 186 7.44 -6.61 -9.59
N VAL A 187 7.31 -7.07 -8.34
CA VAL A 187 8.41 -7.08 -7.37
C VAL A 187 9.54 -8.02 -7.81
N ILE A 188 9.21 -9.15 -8.45
CA ILE A 188 10.20 -10.05 -9.07
C ILE A 188 10.93 -9.35 -10.23
N GLY A 189 10.21 -8.58 -11.05
CA GLY A 189 10.80 -7.78 -12.13
C GLY A 189 11.79 -6.73 -11.64
N GLU A 190 11.44 -6.00 -10.59
CA GLU A 190 12.34 -5.04 -9.93
C GLU A 190 13.55 -5.77 -9.30
N LEU A 191 13.34 -6.83 -8.51
CA LEU A 191 14.44 -7.63 -7.91
C LEU A 191 15.40 -8.23 -8.96
N SER A 192 14.94 -8.45 -10.19
CA SER A 192 15.74 -9.04 -11.27
C SER A 192 16.58 -8.05 -12.06
N ARG A 193 16.41 -6.73 -11.88
CA ARG A 193 17.20 -5.70 -12.59
C ARG A 193 18.34 -5.13 -11.75
N SER A 194 19.24 -4.42 -12.42
CA SER A 194 20.23 -3.56 -11.77
C SER A 194 19.58 -2.25 -11.30
N HIS A 195 20.09 -1.73 -10.18
CA HIS A 195 19.75 -0.41 -9.65
C HIS A 195 21.05 0.38 -9.41
N GLU A 196 21.08 1.67 -9.74
CA GLU A 196 22.23 2.56 -9.47
C GLU A 196 22.18 3.17 -8.04
N LYS A 197 21.03 3.01 -7.39
CA LYS A 197 20.69 3.52 -6.07
C LYS A 197 20.15 2.37 -5.21
N PRO A 198 20.28 2.43 -3.89
CA PRO A 198 19.57 1.49 -3.03
C PRO A 198 18.05 1.65 -3.21
N PHE A 199 17.29 0.57 -3.06
CA PHE A 199 15.84 0.58 -3.23
C PHE A 199 15.07 0.35 -1.93
N PHE A 200 13.86 0.90 -1.88
CA PHE A 200 12.79 0.55 -0.93
C PHE A 200 11.63 0.03 -1.76
N LEU A 201 11.53 -1.29 -1.87
CA LEU A 201 10.63 -2.02 -2.76
C LEU A 201 9.52 -2.69 -1.95
N THR A 202 8.27 -2.34 -2.25
CA THR A 202 7.10 -2.79 -1.47
C THR A 202 6.25 -3.82 -2.22
N ALA A 203 5.86 -4.88 -1.51
CA ALA A 203 4.88 -5.86 -1.95
C ALA A 203 3.63 -5.75 -1.05
N GLY A 204 2.57 -5.12 -1.53
CA GLY A 204 1.32 -4.91 -0.77
C GLY A 204 0.27 -5.98 -1.04
N PHE A 205 0.43 -7.19 -0.52
CA PHE A 205 -0.48 -8.29 -0.79
C PHE A 205 -1.86 -8.12 -0.15
N HIS A 206 -2.90 -8.48 -0.90
CA HIS A 206 -4.31 -8.43 -0.52
C HIS A 206 -4.80 -9.71 0.17
N LYS A 207 -4.27 -10.90 -0.12
CA LYS A 207 -4.69 -12.11 0.59
C LYS A 207 -3.94 -12.24 1.92
N PRO A 208 -4.59 -12.72 3.01
CA PRO A 208 -5.93 -13.32 3.04
C PRO A 208 -7.11 -12.35 3.37
N HIS A 209 -7.09 -11.06 3.01
CA HIS A 209 -8.31 -10.22 3.07
C HIS A 209 -9.40 -10.77 2.13
N MET A 210 -10.65 -10.66 2.56
CA MET A 210 -11.81 -11.10 1.79
C MET A 210 -11.97 -10.31 0.47
N PRO A 211 -12.44 -10.93 -0.62
CA PRO A 211 -12.97 -12.29 -0.67
C PRO A 211 -11.86 -13.36 -0.72
N TRP A 212 -12.07 -14.50 -0.06
CA TRP A 212 -11.16 -15.65 -0.12
C TRP A 212 -11.39 -16.46 -1.40
N ASN A 213 -11.23 -15.77 -2.53
CA ASN A 213 -11.36 -16.32 -3.86
C ASN A 213 -9.96 -16.66 -4.37
N VAL A 214 -9.61 -17.94 -4.36
CA VAL A 214 -8.30 -18.45 -4.82
C VAL A 214 -8.47 -19.73 -5.65
N PRO A 215 -7.49 -20.07 -6.51
CA PRO A 215 -7.53 -21.28 -7.34
C PRO A 215 -7.83 -22.57 -6.56
N LYS A 216 -8.62 -23.46 -7.16
CA LYS A 216 -9.03 -24.75 -6.56
C LYS A 216 -7.88 -25.54 -5.92
N LYS A 217 -6.68 -25.50 -6.50
CA LYS A 217 -5.48 -26.21 -5.99
C LYS A 217 -5.14 -25.88 -4.51
N TYR A 218 -5.49 -24.68 -4.02
CA TYR A 218 -5.27 -24.30 -2.61
C TYR A 218 -6.37 -24.79 -1.68
N PHE A 219 -7.61 -24.95 -2.17
CA PHE A 219 -8.66 -25.66 -1.44
C PHE A 219 -8.35 -27.16 -1.36
N ASP A 220 -7.78 -27.73 -2.43
CA ASP A 220 -7.37 -29.14 -2.49
C ASP A 220 -6.16 -29.44 -1.56
N MET A 221 -5.39 -28.43 -1.16
CA MET A 221 -4.39 -28.55 -0.09
C MET A 221 -5.03 -28.77 1.29
N HIS A 222 -6.30 -28.41 1.49
CA HIS A 222 -6.98 -28.41 2.80
C HIS A 222 -8.33 -29.15 2.71
N PRO A 223 -8.36 -30.50 2.73
CA PRO A 223 -9.58 -31.27 2.57
C PRO A 223 -10.65 -30.95 3.63
N LEU A 224 -11.88 -30.67 3.20
CA LEU A 224 -12.96 -30.13 4.05
C LEU A 224 -13.35 -31.05 5.22
N ASP A 225 -13.24 -32.36 5.03
CA ASP A 225 -13.43 -33.39 6.04
C ASP A 225 -12.39 -33.30 7.17
N GLN A 226 -11.15 -32.95 6.82
CA GLN A 226 -10.01 -32.83 7.74
C GLN A 226 -9.97 -31.48 8.49
N ILE A 227 -10.76 -30.49 8.08
CA ILE A 227 -10.79 -29.16 8.71
C ILE A 227 -11.21 -29.25 10.17
N GLN A 228 -10.38 -28.67 11.04
CA GLN A 228 -10.64 -28.44 12.45
C GLN A 228 -11.00 -26.95 12.62
N LEU A 229 -12.07 -26.69 13.37
CA LEU A 229 -12.45 -25.33 13.75
C LEU A 229 -11.48 -24.79 14.81
N PRO A 230 -11.38 -23.46 14.99
CA PRO A 230 -10.65 -22.92 16.14
C PRO A 230 -11.26 -23.39 17.47
N PRO A 231 -10.46 -23.45 18.55
CA PRO A 231 -10.97 -23.77 19.87
C PRO A 231 -11.84 -22.61 20.38
N VAL A 232 -13.08 -22.92 20.72
CA VAL A 232 -14.08 -21.98 21.24
C VAL A 232 -14.67 -22.49 22.55
N LYS A 233 -15.21 -21.56 23.34
CA LYS A 233 -15.88 -21.83 24.61
C LYS A 233 -17.34 -21.40 24.49
N ASP A 234 -18.27 -22.23 24.98
CA ASP A 234 -19.69 -21.85 25.04
C ASP A 234 -19.88 -20.74 26.09
N GLY A 235 -20.53 -19.65 25.70
CA GLY A 235 -20.75 -18.49 26.58
C GLY A 235 -19.48 -17.69 26.89
N ASP A 236 -18.55 -17.60 25.94
CA ASP A 236 -17.29 -16.86 26.07
C ASP A 236 -17.44 -15.32 26.11
N LEU A 237 -18.68 -14.83 26.01
CA LEU A 237 -19.08 -13.45 26.25
C LEU A 237 -19.68 -13.18 27.64
N SER A 238 -19.74 -14.19 28.53
CA SER A 238 -20.47 -14.10 29.81
C SER A 238 -19.80 -13.24 30.90
N ASP A 239 -18.48 -13.03 30.82
CA ASP A 239 -17.66 -12.20 31.71
C ASP A 239 -17.10 -10.92 31.03
N ILE A 240 -17.62 -10.63 29.82
CA ILE A 240 -17.17 -9.53 28.95
C ILE A 240 -18.00 -8.26 29.23
N PRO A 241 -17.38 -7.06 29.38
CA PRO A 241 -18.12 -5.82 29.58
C PRO A 241 -18.98 -5.44 28.36
N PRO A 242 -20.02 -4.58 28.54
CA PRO A 242 -20.94 -4.22 27.45
C PRO A 242 -20.28 -3.66 26.18
N ALA A 243 -19.16 -2.94 26.31
CA ALA A 243 -18.35 -2.50 25.18
C ALA A 243 -17.71 -3.66 24.40
N GLY A 244 -17.19 -4.68 25.10
CA GLY A 244 -16.64 -5.91 24.51
C GLY A 244 -17.72 -6.77 23.84
N ILE A 245 -18.88 -6.96 24.46
CA ILE A 245 -20.01 -7.70 23.84
C ILE A 245 -20.46 -7.01 22.53
N LYS A 246 -20.56 -5.67 22.55
CA LYS A 246 -20.87 -4.87 21.36
C LYS A 246 -19.79 -4.95 20.28
N MET A 247 -18.54 -5.20 20.67
CA MET A 247 -17.39 -5.37 19.79
C MET A 247 -17.37 -6.76 19.13
N ALA A 248 -17.63 -7.82 19.90
CA ALA A 248 -17.83 -9.18 19.38
C ALA A 248 -18.97 -9.24 18.35
N LYS A 249 -20.11 -8.61 18.66
CA LYS A 249 -21.30 -8.56 17.81
C LYS A 249 -21.75 -9.97 17.35
N PRO A 250 -22.12 -10.87 18.29
CA PRO A 250 -22.48 -12.26 18.00
C PRO A 250 -23.65 -12.38 17.00
N ASP A 251 -24.63 -11.47 17.06
CA ASP A 251 -25.74 -11.31 16.10
C ASP A 251 -25.31 -10.89 14.67
N GLY A 252 -24.01 -10.78 14.41
CA GLY A 252 -23.42 -10.49 13.11
C GLY A 252 -23.04 -11.76 12.34
N ASP A 253 -21.83 -11.76 11.78
CA ASP A 253 -21.32 -12.85 10.95
C ASP A 253 -21.23 -14.20 11.72
N HIS A 254 -21.12 -14.18 13.06
CA HIS A 254 -21.04 -15.41 13.85
C HIS A 254 -22.36 -16.21 13.79
N ARG A 255 -23.50 -15.59 14.10
CA ARG A 255 -24.83 -16.22 13.92
C ARG A 255 -25.03 -16.67 12.47
N ASP A 256 -24.73 -15.81 11.49
CA ASP A 256 -24.90 -16.15 10.06
C ASP A 256 -24.08 -17.41 9.67
N VAL A 257 -22.88 -17.59 10.22
CA VAL A 257 -22.06 -18.79 10.00
C VAL A 257 -22.61 -20.01 10.72
N LEU A 258 -23.04 -19.89 11.98
CA LEU A 258 -23.69 -20.98 12.71
C LEU A 258 -24.98 -21.48 12.02
N GLU A 259 -25.88 -20.56 11.67
CA GLU A 259 -27.15 -20.85 10.98
C GLU A 259 -26.93 -21.52 9.61
N SER A 260 -25.83 -21.21 8.94
CA SER A 260 -25.48 -21.87 7.67
C SER A 260 -25.01 -23.32 7.81
N GLY A 261 -24.48 -23.71 8.98
CA GLY A 261 -23.78 -24.98 9.19
C GLY A 261 -22.41 -25.10 8.50
N ARG A 262 -21.93 -24.06 7.82
CA ARG A 262 -20.80 -24.11 6.86
C ARG A 262 -19.50 -23.48 7.38
N TRP A 263 -19.34 -23.40 8.71
CA TRP A 263 -18.15 -22.87 9.38
C TRP A 263 -16.83 -23.49 8.87
N LYS A 264 -16.79 -24.82 8.68
CA LYS A 264 -15.61 -25.51 8.12
C LYS A 264 -15.23 -25.02 6.73
N GLU A 265 -16.17 -24.62 5.88
CA GLU A 265 -15.86 -24.11 4.54
C GLU A 265 -15.23 -22.71 4.59
N ALA A 266 -15.67 -21.87 5.52
CA ALA A 266 -15.07 -20.55 5.74
C ALA A 266 -13.64 -20.67 6.27
N VAL A 267 -13.39 -21.60 7.21
CA VAL A 267 -12.04 -21.94 7.71
C VAL A 267 -11.17 -22.53 6.59
N GLN A 268 -11.71 -23.44 5.77
CA GLN A 268 -11.03 -23.98 4.59
C GLN A 268 -10.57 -22.87 3.62
N ALA A 269 -11.46 -21.91 3.34
CA ALA A 269 -11.18 -20.83 2.41
C ALA A 269 -10.10 -19.86 2.92
N TYR A 270 -10.08 -19.55 4.22
CA TYR A 270 -9.01 -18.74 4.82
C TYR A 270 -7.65 -19.46 4.78
N LEU A 271 -7.60 -20.75 5.14
CA LEU A 271 -6.40 -21.58 5.02
C LEU A 271 -5.90 -21.70 3.57
N ALA A 272 -6.81 -21.80 2.60
CA ALA A 272 -6.48 -21.77 1.17
C ALA A 272 -5.92 -20.41 0.72
N ALA A 273 -6.49 -19.30 1.20
CA ALA A 273 -5.99 -17.95 0.92
C ALA A 273 -4.59 -17.70 1.51
N ILE A 274 -4.31 -18.24 2.71
CA ILE A 274 -2.96 -18.22 3.31
C ILE A 274 -1.97 -19.06 2.50
N SER A 275 -2.33 -20.27 2.06
CA SER A 275 -1.44 -21.08 1.22
C SER A 275 -1.20 -20.49 -0.18
N TYR A 276 -2.15 -19.73 -0.72
CA TYR A 276 -1.93 -18.92 -1.92
C TYR A 276 -0.93 -17.78 -1.69
N LEU A 277 -1.10 -17.01 -0.60
CA LEU A 277 -0.17 -15.94 -0.21
C LEU A 277 1.25 -16.48 -0.02
N ASP A 278 1.40 -17.61 0.69
CA ASP A 278 2.71 -18.25 0.90
C ASP A 278 3.40 -18.59 -0.41
N GLY A 279 2.65 -19.05 -1.41
CA GLY A 279 3.14 -19.23 -2.77
C GLY A 279 3.73 -17.95 -3.36
N GLN A 280 3.03 -16.81 -3.23
CA GLN A 280 3.53 -15.52 -3.72
C GLN A 280 4.76 -15.03 -2.94
N VAL A 281 4.78 -15.17 -1.61
CA VAL A 281 5.96 -14.88 -0.78
C VAL A 281 7.15 -15.74 -1.23
N GLY A 282 6.93 -17.03 -1.50
CA GLY A 282 7.96 -17.94 -2.03
C GLY A 282 8.57 -17.45 -3.34
N ARG A 283 7.75 -16.96 -4.27
CA ARG A 283 8.23 -16.38 -5.53
C ARG A 283 9.10 -15.13 -5.32
N LEU A 284 8.80 -14.29 -4.31
CA LEU A 284 9.63 -13.14 -3.96
C LEU A 284 11.00 -13.56 -3.41
N LEU A 285 11.03 -14.52 -2.47
CA LEU A 285 12.27 -15.03 -1.88
C LEU A 285 13.14 -15.69 -2.96
N ASP A 286 12.54 -16.52 -3.81
CA ASP A 286 13.20 -17.16 -4.95
C ASP A 286 13.79 -16.18 -5.95
N ALA A 287 13.22 -14.98 -6.10
CA ALA A 287 13.78 -13.92 -6.93
C ALA A 287 14.89 -13.16 -6.22
N LEU A 288 14.69 -12.85 -4.92
CA LEU A 288 15.71 -12.18 -4.11
C LEU A 288 16.98 -13.03 -4.00
N GLU A 289 16.90 -14.33 -3.71
CA GLU A 289 18.05 -15.26 -3.61
C GLU A 289 18.91 -15.30 -4.89
N LYS A 290 18.30 -15.00 -6.04
CA LYS A 290 18.92 -14.93 -7.38
C LYS A 290 19.37 -13.51 -7.76
N SER A 291 18.91 -12.48 -7.05
CA SER A 291 19.24 -11.07 -7.30
C SER A 291 20.69 -10.75 -6.89
N PRO A 292 21.40 -9.86 -7.62
CA PRO A 292 22.69 -9.34 -7.16
C PRO A 292 22.60 -8.56 -5.83
N ASN A 293 21.40 -8.14 -5.43
CA ASN A 293 21.17 -7.33 -4.23
C ASN A 293 21.00 -8.13 -2.93
N ARG A 294 20.84 -9.46 -3.00
CA ARG A 294 20.36 -10.31 -1.89
C ARG A 294 21.11 -10.13 -0.57
N ASP A 295 22.43 -10.04 -0.65
CA ASP A 295 23.34 -10.02 0.49
C ASP A 295 23.39 -8.62 1.17
N ASN A 296 22.71 -7.63 0.57
CA ASN A 296 22.54 -6.26 1.05
C ASN A 296 21.06 -5.83 1.11
N THR A 297 20.10 -6.77 1.22
CA THR A 297 18.67 -6.45 1.32
C THR A 297 18.09 -6.82 2.68
N ILE A 298 17.51 -5.83 3.37
CA ILE A 298 16.62 -6.02 4.51
C ILE A 298 15.28 -6.56 4.01
N ILE A 299 14.75 -7.61 4.63
CA ILE A 299 13.38 -8.08 4.45
C ILE A 299 12.59 -7.77 5.72
N CYS A 300 11.42 -7.15 5.58
CA CYS A 300 10.46 -6.96 6.68
C CYS A 300 9.07 -7.42 6.20
N LEU A 301 8.56 -8.51 6.76
CA LEU A 301 7.20 -9.00 6.55
C LEU A 301 6.32 -8.65 7.75
N TRP A 302 5.13 -8.11 7.48
CA TRP A 302 4.12 -7.78 8.48
C TRP A 302 2.70 -7.99 7.93
N GLY A 303 1.82 -8.61 8.72
CA GLY A 303 0.36 -8.49 8.54
C GLY A 303 -0.15 -7.21 9.17
N ASP A 304 -1.12 -6.51 8.56
CA ASP A 304 -1.59 -5.21 9.07
C ASP A 304 -2.42 -5.30 10.36
N HIS A 305 -3.09 -6.43 10.59
CA HIS A 305 -3.67 -6.88 11.86
C HIS A 305 -4.07 -8.36 11.75
N GLY A 306 -4.56 -8.94 12.86
CA GLY A 306 -5.09 -10.30 12.90
C GLY A 306 -6.50 -10.45 12.31
N TRP A 307 -7.14 -11.58 12.62
CA TRP A 307 -8.45 -11.99 12.09
C TRP A 307 -9.06 -13.17 12.90
N HIS A 308 -10.27 -13.00 13.44
CA HIS A 308 -11.09 -14.05 14.05
C HIS A 308 -11.90 -14.85 13.01
N LEU A 309 -12.05 -16.14 13.28
CA LEU A 309 -12.84 -17.13 12.53
C LEU A 309 -13.85 -17.84 13.45
N GLY A 310 -14.40 -17.13 14.43
CA GLY A 310 -15.44 -17.59 15.37
C GLY A 310 -15.03 -17.58 16.84
N GLU A 311 -13.76 -17.33 17.15
CA GLU A 311 -13.25 -17.16 18.53
C GLU A 311 -13.96 -15.99 19.24
N LYS A 312 -14.33 -16.18 20.51
CA LYS A 312 -15.11 -15.23 21.33
C LYS A 312 -16.37 -14.70 20.63
N GLU A 313 -17.07 -15.61 19.95
CA GLU A 313 -18.29 -15.34 19.16
C GLU A 313 -18.11 -14.22 18.10
N HIS A 314 -16.86 -13.93 17.71
CA HIS A 314 -16.49 -12.85 16.80
C HIS A 314 -15.94 -13.38 15.47
N TRP A 315 -16.00 -12.54 14.44
CA TRP A 315 -15.40 -12.78 13.13
C TRP A 315 -14.77 -11.49 12.63
N ARG A 316 -13.76 -11.61 11.75
CA ARG A 316 -12.99 -10.48 11.22
C ARG A 316 -12.03 -9.91 12.28
N LYS A 317 -11.55 -8.69 12.02
CA LYS A 317 -10.53 -8.00 12.82
C LYS A 317 -11.06 -7.04 13.90
N PHE A 318 -12.36 -6.81 14.02
CA PHE A 318 -12.91 -5.65 14.73
C PHE A 318 -12.95 -5.82 16.27
N ALA A 319 -11.83 -6.21 16.89
CA ALA A 319 -11.71 -6.46 18.33
C ALA A 319 -10.33 -6.16 18.91
N LEU A 320 -10.24 -6.02 20.23
CA LEU A 320 -8.99 -5.76 20.97
C LEU A 320 -8.30 -7.02 21.54
N TRP A 321 -8.81 -8.21 21.18
CA TRP A 321 -8.33 -9.53 21.61
C TRP A 321 -7.10 -10.02 20.82
N GLU A 322 -6.51 -11.13 21.26
CA GLU A 322 -5.32 -11.74 20.67
C GLU A 322 -5.47 -12.01 19.17
N GLU A 323 -6.51 -12.76 18.76
CA GLU A 323 -6.71 -13.18 17.37
C GLU A 323 -6.96 -12.00 16.41
N ALA A 324 -7.52 -10.88 16.88
CA ALA A 324 -7.70 -9.66 16.09
C ALA A 324 -6.46 -8.77 16.02
N THR A 325 -5.64 -8.74 17.07
CA THR A 325 -4.55 -7.76 17.20
C THR A 325 -3.17 -8.28 16.78
N ARG A 326 -2.92 -9.59 16.90
CA ARG A 326 -1.64 -10.22 16.62
C ARG A 326 -1.53 -10.66 15.15
N ALA A 327 -0.37 -10.44 14.54
CA ALA A 327 -0.09 -10.87 13.17
C ALA A 327 1.39 -11.28 13.00
N PRO A 328 1.75 -12.04 11.94
CA PRO A 328 3.13 -12.44 11.69
C PRO A 328 4.03 -11.24 11.44
N PHE A 329 5.21 -11.25 12.07
CA PHE A 329 6.19 -10.16 11.99
C PHE A 329 7.60 -10.74 11.93
N ILE A 330 8.25 -10.63 10.77
CA ILE A 330 9.52 -11.30 10.48
C ILE A 330 10.52 -10.32 9.85
N TRP A 331 11.76 -10.35 10.32
CA TRP A 331 12.86 -9.54 9.83
C TRP A 331 14.06 -10.38 9.39
N VAL A 332 14.62 -10.05 8.24
CA VAL A 332 15.97 -10.47 7.82
C VAL A 332 16.77 -9.19 7.59
N VAL A 333 17.88 -9.02 8.31
CA VAL A 333 18.71 -7.82 8.27
C VAL A 333 20.17 -8.28 8.16
N PRO A 334 20.82 -8.12 6.99
CA PRO A 334 22.21 -8.50 6.79
C PRO A 334 23.13 -7.92 7.89
N GLY A 335 23.96 -8.78 8.48
CA GLY A 335 24.88 -8.41 9.56
C GLY A 335 24.27 -8.13 10.93
N VAL A 336 22.93 -8.18 11.09
CA VAL A 336 22.25 -7.89 12.38
C VAL A 336 21.44 -9.08 12.88
N THR A 337 20.48 -9.59 12.10
CA THR A 337 19.65 -10.74 12.52
C THR A 337 20.43 -12.04 12.39
N LYS A 338 20.27 -12.92 13.38
CA LYS A 338 20.73 -14.32 13.31
C LYS A 338 19.62 -15.19 12.75
N ALA A 339 19.94 -16.04 11.77
CA ALA A 339 19.01 -16.98 11.15
C ALA A 339 18.38 -17.93 12.19
N GLY A 340 17.07 -18.13 12.13
CA GLY A 340 16.30 -18.93 13.08
C GLY A 340 16.09 -18.25 14.45
N GLY A 341 16.35 -16.96 14.56
CA GLY A 341 16.09 -16.19 15.77
C GLY A 341 14.60 -16.08 16.07
N THR A 342 14.24 -16.12 17.35
CA THR A 342 12.84 -15.98 17.79
C THR A 342 12.79 -15.03 18.97
N CYS A 343 12.02 -13.95 18.86
CA CYS A 343 11.83 -12.96 19.91
C CYS A 343 10.41 -13.07 20.47
N SER A 344 10.27 -13.30 21.78
CA SER A 344 8.97 -13.37 22.46
C SER A 344 8.55 -12.07 23.15
N ARG A 345 9.38 -11.03 23.05
CA ARG A 345 9.07 -9.71 23.61
C ARG A 345 7.94 -9.05 22.80
N PRO A 346 6.95 -8.44 23.47
CA PRO A 346 5.86 -7.73 22.81
C PRO A 346 6.39 -6.54 22.01
N VAL A 347 5.90 -6.38 20.78
CA VAL A 347 6.17 -5.23 19.93
C VAL A 347 4.89 -4.81 19.21
N ASP A 348 4.73 -3.51 18.94
CA ASP A 348 3.70 -3.04 18.01
C ASP A 348 4.32 -2.46 16.73
N PHE A 349 3.52 -2.36 15.68
CA PHE A 349 3.98 -1.95 14.35
C PHE A 349 4.43 -0.48 14.26
N MET A 350 4.24 0.35 15.30
CA MET A 350 4.85 1.68 15.34
C MET A 350 6.39 1.59 15.34
N SER A 351 6.95 0.47 15.81
CA SER A 351 8.40 0.20 15.78
C SER A 351 9.01 0.07 14.38
N ILE A 352 8.20 -0.19 13.34
CA ILE A 352 8.71 -0.50 11.99
C ILE A 352 9.43 0.69 11.35
N TYR A 353 8.80 1.87 11.39
CA TYR A 353 9.35 3.12 10.83
C TYR A 353 10.70 3.50 11.47
N PRO A 354 10.83 3.70 12.80
CA PRO A 354 12.09 4.09 13.42
C PRO A 354 13.16 3.00 13.27
N THR A 355 12.79 1.72 13.26
CA THR A 355 13.73 0.61 13.01
C THR A 355 14.30 0.66 11.60
N LEU A 356 13.47 0.88 10.57
CA LEU A 356 13.95 0.99 9.19
C LEU A 356 14.85 2.22 8.99
N CYS A 357 14.56 3.35 9.64
CA CYS A 357 15.46 4.50 9.64
C CYS A 357 16.81 4.16 10.30
N ASP A 358 16.80 3.62 11.52
CA ASP A 358 17.98 3.24 12.32
C ASP A 358 18.88 2.23 11.57
N LEU A 359 18.30 1.13 11.06
CA LEU A 359 19.03 0.13 10.27
C LEU A 359 19.62 0.68 8.97
N SER A 360 18.99 1.70 8.39
CA SER A 360 19.38 2.28 7.08
C SER A 360 20.22 3.56 7.20
N GLY A 361 20.63 3.94 8.42
CA GLY A 361 21.44 5.13 8.69
C GLY A 361 20.71 6.47 8.48
N LEU A 362 19.38 6.48 8.59
CA LEU A 362 18.53 7.65 8.36
C LEU A 362 18.12 8.30 9.68
N ALA A 363 17.99 9.63 9.69
CA ALA A 363 17.37 10.33 10.81
C ALA A 363 15.91 9.88 10.99
N ILE A 364 15.50 9.61 12.22
CA ILE A 364 14.10 9.37 12.58
C ILE A 364 13.39 10.73 12.65
N PRO A 365 12.29 10.96 11.91
CA PRO A 365 11.56 12.23 11.98
C PRO A 365 10.96 12.49 13.37
N PRO A 366 10.97 13.73 13.90
CA PRO A 366 10.49 14.03 15.27
C PRO A 366 9.00 13.78 15.56
N HIS A 367 8.20 13.38 14.56
CA HIS A 367 6.79 13.02 14.72
C HIS A 367 6.56 11.51 14.84
N VAL A 368 7.61 10.68 14.75
CA VAL A 368 7.51 9.22 14.88
C VAL A 368 7.47 8.85 16.36
N GLU A 369 6.37 8.24 16.80
CA GLU A 369 6.07 7.87 18.19
C GLU A 369 6.56 6.47 18.58
N GLY A 370 6.97 5.66 17.60
CA GLY A 370 7.51 4.33 17.82
C GLY A 370 8.96 4.33 18.31
N VAL A 371 9.41 3.18 18.82
CA VAL A 371 10.81 2.95 19.25
C VAL A 371 11.46 1.92 18.32
N SER A 372 12.73 2.11 17.98
CA SER A 372 13.49 1.12 17.20
C SER A 372 13.66 -0.19 17.97
N ILE A 373 13.40 -1.32 17.32
CA ILE A 373 13.59 -2.68 17.86
C ILE A 373 14.93 -3.30 17.42
N ARG A 374 15.89 -2.49 16.96
CA ARG A 374 17.25 -2.93 16.58
C ARG A 374 17.97 -3.71 17.69
N SER A 375 17.72 -3.39 18.96
CA SER A 375 18.21 -4.16 20.12
C SER A 375 17.68 -5.60 20.10
N LEU A 376 16.38 -5.78 19.92
CA LEU A 376 15.71 -7.10 19.84
C LEU A 376 16.09 -7.87 18.57
N LEU A 377 16.35 -7.19 17.45
CA LEU A 377 16.85 -7.83 16.22
C LEU A 377 18.28 -8.37 16.39
N THR A 378 19.11 -7.70 17.20
CA THR A 378 20.48 -8.11 17.51
C THR A 378 20.53 -9.17 18.63
N ASN A 379 19.66 -9.03 19.63
CA ASN A 379 19.50 -9.92 20.78
C ASN A 379 18.02 -10.27 21.02
N PRO A 380 17.46 -11.24 20.27
CA PRO A 380 16.06 -11.64 20.42
C PRO A 380 15.75 -12.34 21.76
N ALA A 381 16.79 -12.68 22.54
CA ALA A 381 16.67 -13.21 23.89
C ALA A 381 16.70 -12.12 24.99
N SER A 382 16.49 -10.83 24.65
CA SER A 382 16.47 -9.75 25.62
C SER A 382 15.38 -9.93 26.69
N THR A 383 15.70 -9.57 27.93
CA THR A 383 14.79 -9.53 29.08
C THR A 383 14.35 -8.10 29.42
N GLU A 384 14.71 -7.11 28.60
CA GLU A 384 14.24 -5.72 28.75
C GLU A 384 12.71 -5.65 28.62
N PRO A 385 12.00 -4.92 29.49
CA PRO A 385 10.55 -4.75 29.37
C PRO A 385 10.19 -4.01 28.08
N HIS A 386 9.22 -4.56 27.34
CA HIS A 386 8.55 -3.92 26.22
C HIS A 386 7.04 -4.09 26.39
N PHE A 387 6.27 -3.31 25.63
CA PHE A 387 4.81 -3.39 25.57
C PHE A 387 4.36 -3.18 24.12
N ALA A 388 3.28 -3.85 23.72
CA ALA A 388 2.57 -3.58 22.48
C ALA A 388 1.25 -2.86 22.79
N VAL A 389 0.93 -1.79 22.05
CA VAL A 389 -0.22 -0.91 22.33
C VAL A 389 -1.15 -0.83 21.11
N THR A 390 -2.36 -1.39 21.24
CA THR A 390 -3.39 -1.37 20.19
C THR A 390 -4.55 -0.47 20.58
N THR A 391 -5.14 0.25 19.63
CA THR A 391 -6.31 1.13 19.81
C THR A 391 -7.41 0.79 18.81
N PHE A 392 -8.67 0.68 19.25
CA PHE A 392 -9.80 0.45 18.33
C PHE A 392 -10.97 1.38 18.63
N GLY A 393 -11.13 2.42 17.81
CA GLY A 393 -11.94 3.58 18.19
C GLY A 393 -11.26 4.41 19.28
N ARG A 394 -11.74 5.64 19.44
CA ARG A 394 -11.22 6.57 20.44
C ARG A 394 -11.42 6.05 21.87
N ASN A 395 -10.41 6.16 22.72
CA ASN A 395 -10.40 5.75 24.13
C ASN A 395 -10.62 4.24 24.41
N ASN A 396 -10.59 3.33 23.42
CA ASN A 396 -10.52 1.88 23.69
C ASN A 396 -9.12 1.37 23.35
N HIS A 397 -8.42 0.79 24.32
CA HIS A 397 -7.03 0.40 24.18
C HIS A 397 -6.76 -0.98 24.78
N ALA A 398 -5.79 -1.69 24.19
CA ALA A 398 -5.19 -2.89 24.75
C ALA A 398 -3.69 -2.71 24.93
N ILE A 399 -3.16 -3.19 26.06
CA ILE A 399 -1.74 -3.39 26.33
C ILE A 399 -1.48 -4.90 26.33
N ARG A 400 -0.41 -5.33 25.66
CA ARG A 400 0.14 -6.68 25.77
C ARG A 400 1.59 -6.57 26.26
N ASP A 401 1.92 -7.18 27.40
CA ASP A 401 3.30 -7.38 27.84
C ASP A 401 3.84 -8.76 27.38
N ASP A 402 4.70 -9.48 28.12
CA ASP A 402 5.02 -10.88 27.79
C ASP A 402 3.97 -11.89 28.29
N ARG A 403 3.25 -11.60 29.39
CA ARG A 403 2.29 -12.49 30.06
C ARG A 403 0.82 -12.04 29.98
N TRP A 404 0.52 -10.78 30.21
CA TRP A 404 -0.83 -10.23 30.31
C TRP A 404 -1.28 -9.54 29.03
N ARG A 405 -2.56 -9.70 28.68
CA ARG A 405 -3.32 -8.68 27.93
C ARG A 405 -4.20 -7.94 28.91
N TYR A 406 -4.20 -6.61 28.82
CA TYR A 406 -5.10 -5.74 29.57
C TYR A 406 -5.81 -4.78 28.62
N ILE A 407 -7.15 -4.77 28.64
CA ILE A 407 -8.02 -3.97 27.80
C ILE A 407 -8.79 -2.98 28.69
N ARG A 408 -8.88 -1.71 28.26
CA ARG A 408 -9.82 -0.74 28.84
C ARG A 408 -10.62 -0.05 27.74
N TYR A 409 -11.93 0.02 27.94
CA TYR A 409 -12.90 0.64 27.03
C TYR A 409 -13.23 2.08 27.43
N ALA A 410 -13.77 2.83 26.47
CA ALA A 410 -14.13 4.24 26.61
C ALA A 410 -15.29 4.50 27.60
N ASP A 411 -16.04 3.47 27.98
CA ASP A 411 -17.09 3.50 29.01
C ASP A 411 -16.58 3.10 30.42
N GLY A 412 -15.30 2.75 30.53
CA GLY A 412 -14.69 2.26 31.77
C GLY A 412 -14.78 0.74 31.98
N GLY A 413 -15.30 -0.02 31.02
CA GLY A 413 -15.19 -1.49 31.03
C GLY A 413 -13.73 -1.94 30.95
N GLU A 414 -13.40 -3.06 31.61
CA GLU A 414 -12.03 -3.59 31.70
C GLU A 414 -12.01 -5.11 31.45
N GLU A 415 -10.97 -5.58 30.76
CA GLU A 415 -10.67 -7.00 30.61
C GLU A 415 -9.19 -7.27 30.90
N LEU A 416 -8.86 -8.41 31.50
CA LEU A 416 -7.49 -8.81 31.85
C LEU A 416 -7.35 -10.32 31.70
N TYR A 417 -6.31 -10.78 30.99
CA TYR A 417 -6.07 -12.17 30.65
C TYR A 417 -4.61 -12.57 30.87
N ASP A 418 -4.37 -13.73 31.49
CA ASP A 418 -3.03 -14.32 31.68
C ASP A 418 -2.72 -15.33 30.57
N HIS A 419 -1.93 -14.94 29.57
CA HIS A 419 -1.58 -15.80 28.44
C HIS A 419 -0.70 -17.00 28.81
N THR A 420 -0.18 -17.06 30.04
CA THR A 420 0.56 -18.23 30.55
C THR A 420 -0.37 -19.42 30.80
N THR A 421 -1.62 -19.14 31.21
CA THR A 421 -2.60 -20.15 31.63
C THR A 421 -3.88 -20.14 30.80
N ASP A 422 -4.22 -18.98 30.22
CA ASP A 422 -5.37 -18.73 29.37
C ASP A 422 -4.91 -18.09 28.03
N PRO A 423 -4.26 -18.87 27.15
CA PRO A 423 -3.80 -18.39 25.85
C PRO A 423 -4.93 -18.20 24.83
N TYR A 424 -6.20 -18.30 25.24
CA TYR A 424 -7.38 -18.10 24.39
C TYR A 424 -8.30 -16.97 24.89
N GLU A 425 -7.91 -16.28 25.98
CA GLU A 425 -8.63 -15.14 26.56
C GLU A 425 -10.06 -15.51 26.99
N TRP A 426 -10.23 -16.72 27.54
CA TRP A 426 -11.50 -17.28 28.00
C TRP A 426 -11.92 -16.83 29.41
N THR A 427 -11.07 -16.19 30.20
CA THR A 427 -11.40 -15.84 31.60
C THR A 427 -10.97 -14.42 31.92
N ASN A 428 -11.92 -13.49 31.96
CA ASN A 428 -11.66 -12.11 32.33
C ASN A 428 -11.44 -11.98 33.85
N VAL A 429 -10.18 -11.79 34.26
CA VAL A 429 -9.81 -11.63 35.67
C VAL A 429 -9.76 -10.16 36.13
N ALA A 430 -10.19 -9.19 35.32
CA ALA A 430 -10.07 -7.76 35.64
C ALA A 430 -10.85 -7.31 36.88
N SER A 431 -11.85 -8.07 37.32
CA SER A 431 -12.65 -7.79 38.53
C SER A 431 -11.98 -8.25 39.83
N GLN A 432 -10.89 -9.04 39.76
CA GLN A 432 -10.22 -9.64 40.92
C GLN A 432 -9.34 -8.59 41.65
N PRO A 433 -9.56 -8.33 42.96
CA PRO A 433 -8.85 -7.27 43.70
C PRO A 433 -7.33 -7.40 43.69
N GLU A 434 -6.79 -8.62 43.68
CA GLU A 434 -5.36 -8.93 43.59
C GLU A 434 -4.68 -8.43 42.31
N HIS A 435 -5.44 -8.01 41.30
CA HIS A 435 -4.92 -7.46 40.04
C HIS A 435 -5.04 -5.92 39.94
N ALA A 436 -5.47 -5.23 41.01
CA ALA A 436 -5.64 -3.78 41.01
C ALA A 436 -4.34 -3.03 40.64
N ASP A 437 -3.23 -3.31 41.31
CA ASP A 437 -1.93 -2.67 41.06
C ASP A 437 -1.37 -3.01 39.67
N LEU A 438 -1.58 -4.24 39.20
CA LEU A 438 -1.18 -4.68 37.87
C LEU A 438 -1.92 -3.90 36.78
N LYS A 439 -3.24 -3.71 36.91
CA LYS A 439 -4.01 -2.88 35.96
C LYS A 439 -3.53 -1.43 35.95
N VAL A 440 -3.09 -0.87 37.08
CA VAL A 440 -2.50 0.48 37.15
C VAL A 440 -1.15 0.53 36.44
N GLN A 441 -0.28 -0.47 36.65
CA GLN A 441 1.03 -0.58 35.98
C GLN A 441 0.89 -0.72 34.47
N LEU A 442 -0.03 -1.58 33.99
CA LEU A 442 -0.30 -1.75 32.57
C LEU A 442 -0.93 -0.49 31.96
N ALA A 443 -1.92 0.12 32.63
CA ALA A 443 -2.58 1.35 32.18
C ALA A 443 -1.63 2.55 32.00
N ALA A 444 -0.48 2.58 32.67
CA ALA A 444 0.53 3.62 32.49
C ALA A 444 1.12 3.67 31.06
N ASN A 445 0.95 2.59 30.28
CA ASN A 445 1.40 2.49 28.89
C ASN A 445 0.32 2.87 27.86
N PHE A 446 -0.89 3.26 28.28
CA PHE A 446 -1.94 3.70 27.36
C PHE A 446 -1.59 5.05 26.66
N PRO A 447 -2.09 5.31 25.44
CA PRO A 447 -1.86 6.57 24.75
C PRO A 447 -2.40 7.77 25.52
N THR A 448 -1.52 8.71 25.88
CA THR A 448 -1.87 9.97 26.54
C THR A 448 -2.59 10.96 25.62
N VAL A 449 -2.42 10.80 24.30
CA VAL A 449 -3.11 11.56 23.25
C VAL A 449 -4.23 10.70 22.65
N ASN A 450 -5.45 11.23 22.70
CA ASN A 450 -6.67 10.61 22.16
C ASN A 450 -7.54 11.69 21.50
N ASN A 451 -7.10 12.15 20.33
CA ASN A 451 -7.77 13.16 19.53
C ASN A 451 -9.16 12.68 19.06
N PRO A 452 -10.12 13.59 18.84
CA PRO A 452 -11.43 13.24 18.28
C PRO A 452 -11.29 12.61 16.89
N THR A 453 -12.28 11.81 16.51
CA THR A 453 -12.41 11.26 15.15
C THR A 453 -12.33 12.38 14.11
N VAL A 454 -11.34 12.34 13.23
CA VAL A 454 -11.20 13.30 12.13
C VAL A 454 -12.35 13.13 11.15
N LYS A 455 -12.98 14.25 10.78
CA LYS A 455 -14.17 14.33 9.92
C LYS A 455 -13.83 15.01 8.59
N GLY A 456 -14.47 14.57 7.51
CA GLY A 456 -14.56 15.34 6.28
C GLY A 456 -15.63 16.44 6.39
N GLU A 457 -15.61 17.38 5.45
CA GLU A 457 -16.67 18.39 5.31
C GLU A 457 -18.01 17.71 4.98
N GLY A 458 -18.91 17.65 5.97
CA GLY A 458 -20.23 17.02 5.83
C GLY A 458 -20.82 16.51 7.15
N ASP A 459 -19.98 16.06 8.09
CA ASP A 459 -20.42 15.38 9.32
C ASP A 459 -20.92 16.32 10.45
N GLU A 460 -21.57 17.43 10.10
CA GLU A 460 -22.28 18.31 11.03
C GLU A 460 -23.78 17.94 11.19
N LYS A 461 -24.02 16.77 11.78
CA LYS A 461 -25.15 16.55 12.72
C LYS A 461 -24.86 15.37 13.63
N GLY A 462 -24.89 15.61 14.93
CA GLY A 462 -24.52 14.62 15.94
C GLY A 462 -25.64 13.64 16.30
N GLY A 463 -25.23 12.43 16.69
CA GLY A 463 -25.94 11.63 17.69
C GLY A 463 -27.25 10.95 17.29
N LYS A 464 -27.14 9.75 16.70
CA LYS A 464 -27.63 8.49 17.33
C LYS A 464 -27.23 7.27 16.51
N GLY A 465 -26.97 6.15 17.19
CA GLY A 465 -26.90 4.84 16.54
C GLY A 465 -28.30 4.39 16.10
N GLY A 466 -28.37 3.59 15.04
CA GLY A 466 -29.64 3.11 14.50
C GLY A 466 -29.44 2.16 13.32
N ASP A 467 -29.32 0.87 13.62
CA ASP A 467 -29.38 -0.21 12.63
C ASP A 467 -30.66 -0.14 11.78
N LYS A 468 -30.54 -0.47 10.48
CA LYS A 468 -31.68 -0.76 9.58
C LYS A 468 -31.31 -1.76 8.49
N ASN A 469 -31.72 -3.01 8.71
CA ASN A 469 -31.83 -4.01 7.64
C ASN A 469 -32.96 -3.64 6.63
N GLY A 470 -32.95 -4.27 5.45
CA GLY A 470 -33.60 -3.76 4.24
C GLY A 470 -35.12 -3.93 4.11
N GLY A 471 -35.73 -3.09 3.26
CA GLY A 471 -37.16 -3.17 2.89
C GLY A 471 -37.41 -2.78 1.42
N LYS A 472 -37.90 -3.73 0.61
CA LYS A 472 -38.19 -3.53 -0.82
C LYS A 472 -39.38 -2.59 -1.04
N ARG A 473 -39.26 -1.58 -1.91
CA ARG A 473 -40.42 -0.89 -2.54
C ARG A 473 -40.26 -0.77 -4.05
N LYS A 474 -41.36 -1.06 -4.77
CA LYS A 474 -41.45 -1.01 -6.24
C LYS A 474 -41.50 0.44 -6.74
N LYS A 475 -40.79 0.76 -7.83
CA LYS A 475 -40.95 2.03 -8.56
C LYS A 475 -42.00 1.88 -9.67
N LYS A 476 -42.92 2.85 -9.79
CA LYS A 476 -43.46 3.31 -11.08
C LYS A 476 -43.73 4.83 -11.02
N LYS A 477 -43.64 5.46 -12.19
CA LYS A 477 -43.79 6.88 -12.52
C LYS A 477 -45.27 7.36 -12.39
N GLN A 478 -45.67 8.65 -12.52
CA GLN A 478 -45.11 9.90 -13.09
C GLN A 478 -45.91 11.09 -12.47
N GLU A 479 -45.54 12.39 -12.38
CA GLU A 479 -44.35 13.23 -12.66
C GLU A 479 -44.47 14.53 -11.79
N ALA A 480 -44.05 15.72 -12.28
CA ALA A 480 -44.30 17.10 -11.79
C ALA A 480 -43.65 17.52 -10.45
N THR A 481 -42.84 18.59 -10.34
CA THR A 481 -42.24 19.53 -11.33
C THR A 481 -40.84 19.93 -10.80
N PRO A 482 -39.79 20.09 -11.62
CA PRO A 482 -38.41 19.91 -11.15
C PRO A 482 -37.72 21.17 -10.61
N VAL A 483 -36.90 20.97 -9.58
CA VAL A 483 -35.70 21.78 -9.30
C VAL A 483 -34.49 21.09 -9.96
N SER A 484 -33.58 21.86 -10.55
CA SER A 484 -32.60 21.36 -11.52
C SER A 484 -31.56 20.39 -10.94
N ILE A 485 -31.50 19.20 -11.51
CA ILE A 485 -30.44 18.22 -11.30
C ILE A 485 -29.26 18.58 -12.22
N ARG A 486 -28.11 18.96 -11.63
CA ARG A 486 -26.79 18.82 -12.28
C ARG A 486 -26.19 17.48 -11.85
N SER A 487 -26.75 16.35 -12.28
CA SER A 487 -26.67 15.74 -13.63
C SER A 487 -25.44 14.86 -13.72
N ASP A 488 -25.61 13.62 -14.17
CA ASP A 488 -24.53 12.65 -14.34
C ASP A 488 -23.35 13.24 -15.11
N ALA A 489 -22.30 13.63 -14.40
CA ALA A 489 -20.99 13.90 -14.97
C ALA A 489 -20.39 12.56 -15.42
N LYS A 490 -20.90 12.07 -16.56
CA LYS A 490 -20.47 10.86 -17.27
C LYS A 490 -18.94 10.88 -17.33
N ARG A 491 -18.31 10.10 -16.44
CA ARG A 491 -16.90 10.28 -16.04
C ARG A 491 -16.04 10.42 -17.29
N GLN A 492 -15.49 11.62 -17.49
CA GLN A 492 -14.81 11.97 -18.73
C GLN A 492 -13.69 10.97 -19.01
N THR A 493 -13.64 10.45 -20.23
CA THR A 493 -12.68 9.41 -20.62
C THR A 493 -11.28 10.01 -20.63
N ASN A 494 -10.41 9.57 -19.73
CA ASN A 494 -9.01 9.99 -19.74
C ASN A 494 -8.36 9.65 -21.09
N ILE A 495 -7.70 10.62 -21.71
CA ILE A 495 -7.03 10.48 -23.01
C ILE A 495 -5.52 10.47 -22.77
N VAL A 496 -4.82 9.49 -23.35
CA VAL A 496 -3.36 9.46 -23.44
C VAL A 496 -3.00 9.38 -24.92
N LEU A 497 -2.21 10.34 -25.40
CA LEU A 497 -1.81 10.45 -26.80
C LEU A 497 -0.31 10.23 -26.93
N PHE A 498 0.09 9.11 -27.52
CA PHE A 498 1.48 8.81 -27.84
C PHE A 498 1.84 9.35 -29.24
N VAL A 499 2.93 10.11 -29.36
CA VAL A 499 3.44 10.62 -30.65
C VAL A 499 4.93 10.32 -30.77
N VAL A 500 5.24 9.16 -31.35
CA VAL A 500 6.60 8.65 -31.58
C VAL A 500 7.17 9.29 -32.85
N ASP A 501 8.40 9.78 -32.79
CA ASP A 501 9.15 10.23 -33.98
C ASP A 501 9.77 9.04 -34.71
N ASP A 502 9.92 9.16 -36.04
CA ASP A 502 10.63 8.23 -36.93
C ASP A 502 10.20 6.74 -36.89
N LEU A 503 9.04 6.43 -36.31
CA LEU A 503 8.48 5.08 -36.25
C LEU A 503 7.84 4.66 -37.59
N GLY A 504 8.48 3.75 -38.32
CA GLY A 504 7.94 3.22 -39.57
C GLY A 504 6.82 2.20 -39.33
N GLN A 505 5.76 2.27 -40.16
CA GLN A 505 4.62 1.34 -40.05
C GLN A 505 5.05 -0.13 -40.20
N ARG A 506 6.06 -0.42 -41.03
CA ARG A 506 6.54 -1.78 -41.30
C ARG A 506 7.49 -2.34 -40.22
N ASP A 507 7.80 -1.54 -39.21
CA ASP A 507 8.67 -1.95 -38.10
C ASP A 507 7.86 -2.54 -36.92
N LEU A 508 6.54 -2.71 -37.08
CA LEU A 508 5.62 -3.25 -36.08
C LEU A 508 4.98 -4.58 -36.50
N GLY A 509 4.95 -5.55 -35.59
CA GLY A 509 4.31 -6.85 -35.78
C GLY A 509 2.81 -6.74 -36.13
N CYS A 510 2.10 -5.78 -35.53
CA CYS A 510 0.69 -5.50 -35.82
C CYS A 510 0.41 -5.05 -37.28
N TYR A 511 1.42 -4.56 -38.01
CA TYR A 511 1.33 -4.26 -39.44
C TYR A 511 2.08 -5.29 -40.32
N GLY A 512 2.39 -6.46 -39.75
CA GLY A 512 2.98 -7.61 -40.43
C GLY A 512 4.50 -7.65 -40.44
N SER A 513 5.19 -6.93 -39.55
CA SER A 513 6.64 -7.13 -39.40
C SER A 513 6.93 -8.49 -38.78
N SER A 514 7.94 -9.18 -39.31
CA SER A 514 8.50 -10.42 -38.77
C SER A 514 9.98 -10.29 -38.40
N PHE A 515 10.51 -9.07 -38.38
CA PHE A 515 11.91 -8.75 -38.10
C PHE A 515 12.11 -8.07 -36.75
N TYR A 516 11.14 -7.25 -36.32
CA TYR A 516 11.15 -6.61 -35.01
C TYR A 516 10.07 -7.21 -34.11
N GLU A 517 10.43 -7.53 -32.87
CA GLU A 517 9.49 -7.99 -31.85
C GLU A 517 8.85 -6.78 -31.15
N THR A 518 7.56 -6.56 -31.37
CA THR A 518 6.83 -5.41 -30.78
C THR A 518 5.65 -5.81 -29.88
N PRO A 519 5.79 -6.82 -28.99
CA PRO A 519 4.66 -7.51 -28.35
C PRO A 519 3.74 -6.59 -27.54
N HIS A 520 4.25 -5.49 -26.98
CA HIS A 520 3.44 -4.51 -26.25
C HIS A 520 2.57 -3.64 -27.19
N LEU A 521 3.09 -3.27 -28.36
CA LEU A 521 2.34 -2.53 -29.38
C LEU A 521 1.37 -3.45 -30.14
N ASP A 522 1.75 -4.71 -30.32
CA ASP A 522 0.90 -5.74 -30.92
C ASP A 522 -0.28 -6.08 -30.01
N ARG A 523 -0.03 -6.14 -28.69
CA ARG A 523 -1.09 -6.22 -27.67
C ARG A 523 -2.00 -5.00 -27.71
N LEU A 524 -1.46 -3.78 -27.75
CA LEU A 524 -2.26 -2.55 -27.82
C LEU A 524 -3.14 -2.51 -29.08
N ALA A 525 -2.61 -2.94 -30.22
CA ALA A 525 -3.36 -3.07 -31.47
C ALA A 525 -4.49 -4.12 -31.39
N LYS A 526 -4.28 -5.21 -30.65
CA LYS A 526 -5.23 -6.31 -30.44
C LYS A 526 -6.33 -5.98 -29.42
N GLU A 527 -6.02 -5.19 -28.40
CA GLU A 527 -6.97 -4.74 -27.36
C GLU A 527 -7.73 -3.46 -27.77
N GLY A 528 -7.24 -2.72 -28.78
CA GLY A 528 -7.81 -1.48 -29.29
C GLY A 528 -8.37 -1.56 -30.72
N ALA A 529 -8.26 -0.45 -31.47
CA ALA A 529 -8.67 -0.36 -32.87
C ALA A 529 -7.46 -0.02 -33.76
N LEU A 530 -7.06 -0.96 -34.61
CA LEU A 530 -5.94 -0.80 -35.54
C LEU A 530 -6.41 -0.18 -36.87
N PHE A 531 -5.71 0.88 -37.32
CA PHE A 531 -5.99 1.55 -38.59
C PHE A 531 -4.90 1.20 -39.62
N PRO A 532 -5.11 0.22 -40.53
CA PRO A 532 -4.08 -0.21 -41.49
C PRO A 532 -3.70 0.86 -42.52
N ASN A 533 -4.54 1.90 -42.69
CA ASN A 533 -4.38 2.98 -43.65
C ASN A 533 -4.39 4.35 -42.94
N ALA A 534 -3.48 4.56 -41.98
CA ALA A 534 -3.27 5.85 -41.32
C ALA A 534 -2.02 6.54 -41.91
N TYR A 535 -2.16 7.81 -42.29
CA TYR A 535 -1.11 8.58 -42.96
C TYR A 535 -0.81 9.89 -42.22
N ALA A 536 0.47 10.21 -42.08
CA ALA A 536 0.93 11.49 -41.56
C ALA A 536 0.60 12.64 -42.53
N ALA A 537 0.25 13.81 -41.99
CA ALA A 537 -0.10 14.99 -42.81
C ALA A 537 1.10 15.57 -43.59
N CYS A 538 2.31 15.25 -43.16
CA CYS A 538 3.58 15.50 -43.83
C CYS A 538 4.61 14.43 -43.39
N PRO A 539 5.51 13.92 -44.25
CA PRO A 539 6.58 12.98 -43.86
C PRO A 539 7.73 13.67 -43.09
N VAL A 540 7.42 14.66 -42.24
CA VAL A 540 8.37 15.45 -41.44
C VAL A 540 7.74 15.74 -40.06
N CYS A 541 8.55 15.72 -39.00
CA CYS A 541 8.08 15.70 -37.62
C CYS A 541 7.31 16.96 -37.17
N SER A 542 7.89 18.17 -37.29
CA SER A 542 7.19 19.42 -36.89
C SER A 542 5.83 19.63 -37.58
N PRO A 543 5.69 19.57 -38.93
CA PRO A 543 4.40 19.81 -39.58
C PRO A 543 3.34 18.77 -39.22
N THR A 544 3.70 17.48 -39.10
CA THR A 544 2.75 16.46 -38.64
C THR A 544 2.37 16.64 -37.17
N ARG A 545 3.30 17.02 -36.30
CA ARG A 545 3.00 17.32 -34.90
C ARG A 545 2.08 18.53 -34.77
N ALA A 546 2.25 19.56 -35.61
CA ALA A 546 1.36 20.72 -35.70
C ALA A 546 -0.06 20.30 -36.13
N SER A 547 -0.17 19.42 -37.13
CA SER A 547 -1.46 18.88 -37.57
C SER A 547 -2.14 18.01 -36.52
N ILE A 548 -1.42 17.17 -35.78
CA ILE A 548 -1.99 16.37 -34.67
C ILE A 548 -2.46 17.27 -33.53
N MET A 549 -1.70 18.34 -33.21
CA MET A 549 -2.09 19.26 -32.14
C MET A 549 -3.28 20.15 -32.50
N THR A 550 -3.43 20.58 -33.76
CA THR A 550 -4.44 21.61 -34.14
C THR A 550 -5.59 21.10 -34.99
N GLY A 551 -5.49 19.88 -35.55
CA GLY A 551 -6.40 19.39 -36.59
C GLY A 551 -6.25 20.08 -37.96
N GLN A 552 -5.26 20.96 -38.14
CA GLN A 552 -5.06 21.72 -39.38
C GLN A 552 -3.96 21.11 -40.27
N TYR A 553 -4.16 21.14 -41.59
CA TYR A 553 -3.11 20.73 -42.53
C TYR A 553 -1.87 21.66 -42.46
N PRO A 554 -0.66 21.17 -42.79
CA PRO A 554 0.60 21.92 -42.67
C PRO A 554 0.54 23.33 -43.29
N GLN A 555 -0.03 23.43 -44.50
CA GLN A 555 -0.20 24.67 -45.27
C GLN A 555 -1.07 25.73 -44.56
N ARG A 556 -1.92 25.31 -43.60
CA ARG A 556 -2.75 26.21 -42.79
C ARG A 556 -2.06 26.64 -41.49
N THR A 557 -1.20 25.80 -40.94
CA THR A 557 -0.35 26.14 -39.76
C THR A 557 0.87 26.98 -40.14
N GLY A 558 1.25 27.04 -41.42
CA GLY A 558 2.48 27.66 -41.90
C GLY A 558 3.75 26.84 -41.65
N ILE A 559 3.71 25.83 -40.78
CA ILE A 559 4.79 24.87 -40.57
C ILE A 559 4.69 23.83 -41.69
N THR A 560 5.67 23.81 -42.59
CA THR A 560 5.71 22.91 -43.78
C THR A 560 7.01 22.12 -43.92
N ASP A 561 8.02 22.43 -43.09
CA ASP A 561 9.28 21.71 -42.94
C ASP A 561 9.61 21.59 -41.44
N TYR A 562 10.68 20.88 -41.05
CA TYR A 562 11.08 20.78 -39.63
C TYR A 562 11.56 22.13 -39.10
N ILE A 563 11.17 22.46 -37.87
CA ILE A 563 11.64 23.69 -37.21
C ILE A 563 13.15 23.58 -36.97
N GLY A 564 13.90 24.52 -37.56
CA GLY A 564 15.36 24.50 -37.67
C GLY A 564 15.88 24.28 -39.10
N ALA A 565 15.01 23.95 -40.06
CA ALA A 565 15.36 23.92 -41.47
C ALA A 565 15.81 25.31 -41.97
N ALA A 566 16.75 25.34 -42.91
CA ALA A 566 17.29 26.59 -43.43
C ALA A 566 16.27 27.32 -44.31
N GLN A 567 15.73 28.43 -43.81
CA GLN A 567 14.93 29.40 -44.59
C GLN A 567 15.61 29.77 -45.92
N PRO A 568 14.87 30.15 -46.98
CA PRO A 568 15.43 30.40 -48.31
C PRO A 568 16.61 31.39 -48.33
N ALA A 569 16.58 32.44 -47.50
CA ALA A 569 17.67 33.42 -47.37
C ALA A 569 18.97 32.86 -46.75
N LYS A 570 18.94 31.65 -46.16
CA LYS A 570 20.08 30.93 -45.56
C LYS A 570 20.37 29.60 -46.28
N TRP A 571 19.70 29.31 -47.39
CA TRP A 571 19.84 28.04 -48.10
C TRP A 571 21.20 27.92 -48.82
N LYS A 572 21.90 26.80 -48.59
CA LYS A 572 23.25 26.54 -49.12
C LYS A 572 23.37 25.23 -49.91
N ARG A 573 22.27 24.52 -50.15
CA ARG A 573 22.28 23.26 -50.91
C ARG A 573 22.13 23.58 -52.39
N ASN A 574 22.90 22.89 -53.24
CA ASN A 574 22.80 23.01 -54.70
C ASN A 574 21.53 22.28 -55.20
N THR A 575 20.38 22.96 -55.11
CA THR A 575 19.07 22.46 -55.56
C THR A 575 18.50 23.40 -56.63
N PRO A 576 17.71 22.90 -57.61
CA PRO A 576 17.14 23.74 -58.68
C PRO A 576 16.21 24.86 -58.19
N HIS A 577 15.68 24.73 -56.96
CA HIS A 577 14.78 25.68 -56.33
C HIS A 577 15.22 25.96 -54.90
N LEU A 578 14.87 27.15 -54.39
CA LEU A 578 14.91 27.49 -52.98
C LEU A 578 13.72 26.83 -52.24
N PRO A 579 13.83 26.55 -50.93
CA PRO A 579 12.69 26.13 -50.12
C PRO A 579 11.66 27.27 -50.01
N ALA A 580 10.40 26.91 -49.79
CA ALA A 580 9.39 27.88 -49.39
C ALA A 580 9.69 28.43 -47.98
N PRO A 581 9.38 29.71 -47.69
CA PRO A 581 9.33 30.20 -46.32
C PRO A 581 8.34 29.38 -45.49
N TYR A 582 8.70 29.06 -44.25
CA TYR A 582 7.85 28.30 -43.32
C TYR A 582 7.89 28.94 -41.92
N ALA A 583 6.87 28.69 -41.11
CA ALA A 583 6.77 29.19 -39.74
C ALA A 583 7.71 28.42 -38.78
N GLU A 584 8.58 29.14 -38.06
CA GLU A 584 9.58 28.55 -37.15
C GLU A 584 9.01 28.20 -35.75
N GLN A 585 7.70 28.42 -35.55
CA GLN A 585 6.93 28.04 -34.37
C GLN A 585 5.45 27.92 -34.73
N LEU A 586 4.67 27.21 -33.90
CA LEU A 586 3.20 27.24 -33.96
C LEU A 586 2.72 28.61 -33.46
N ALA A 587 1.71 29.18 -34.12
CA ALA A 587 1.16 30.47 -33.75
C ALA A 587 0.29 30.33 -32.49
N LEU A 588 0.34 31.30 -31.56
CA LEU A 588 -0.32 31.17 -30.25
C LEU A 588 -1.86 31.30 -30.34
N GLU A 589 -2.38 31.74 -31.48
CA GLU A 589 -3.81 31.71 -31.84
C GLU A 589 -4.30 30.31 -32.30
N ASN A 590 -3.40 29.35 -32.55
CA ASN A 590 -3.77 27.98 -32.93
C ASN A 590 -4.15 27.14 -31.71
N VAL A 591 -5.43 27.18 -31.31
CA VAL A 591 -5.98 26.31 -30.25
C VAL A 591 -5.63 24.84 -30.50
N THR A 592 -4.89 24.26 -29.55
CA THR A 592 -4.47 22.86 -29.56
C THR A 592 -5.53 21.92 -28.98
N ILE A 593 -5.40 20.62 -29.22
CA ILE A 593 -6.17 19.55 -28.59
C ILE A 593 -6.04 19.59 -27.06
N ALA A 594 -4.88 19.98 -26.53
CA ALA A 594 -4.68 20.17 -25.09
C ALA A 594 -5.53 21.33 -24.57
N GLU A 595 -5.45 22.52 -25.17
CA GLU A 595 -6.27 23.68 -24.76
C GLU A 595 -7.76 23.42 -24.95
N SER A 596 -8.15 22.72 -26.03
CA SER A 596 -9.52 22.32 -26.28
C SER A 596 -10.06 21.40 -25.18
N LEU A 597 -9.29 20.39 -24.75
CA LEU A 597 -9.66 19.53 -23.62
C LEU A 597 -9.67 20.30 -22.29
N LYS A 598 -8.67 21.16 -22.05
CA LYS A 598 -8.55 22.03 -20.86
C LYS A 598 -9.78 22.94 -20.70
N ALA A 599 -10.25 23.54 -21.79
CA ALA A 599 -11.48 24.33 -21.83
C ALA A 599 -12.77 23.52 -21.54
N HIS A 600 -12.73 22.20 -21.71
CA HIS A 600 -13.84 21.27 -21.42
C HIS A 600 -13.67 20.51 -20.10
N GLY A 601 -12.77 20.96 -19.21
CA GLY A 601 -12.65 20.47 -17.83
C GLY A 601 -11.58 19.39 -17.60
N TYR A 602 -10.80 19.02 -18.61
CA TYR A 602 -9.70 18.06 -18.43
C TYR A 602 -8.47 18.74 -17.82
N ALA A 603 -7.83 18.08 -16.85
CA ALA A 603 -6.43 18.35 -16.55
C ALA A 603 -5.57 17.91 -17.74
N THR A 604 -4.62 18.74 -18.16
CA THR A 604 -3.75 18.46 -19.31
C THR A 604 -2.28 18.53 -18.91
N PHE A 605 -1.48 17.69 -19.55
CA PHE A 605 -0.06 17.49 -19.25
C PHE A 605 0.66 17.09 -20.55
N PHE A 606 1.93 17.48 -20.66
CA PHE A 606 2.79 17.15 -21.79
C PHE A 606 4.18 16.71 -21.30
N ALA A 607 4.74 15.68 -21.92
CA ALA A 607 6.11 15.22 -21.69
C ALA A 607 6.77 14.79 -23.02
N GLY A 608 8.07 15.06 -23.15
CA GLY A 608 8.87 14.69 -24.31
C GLY A 608 9.10 15.83 -25.31
N LYS A 609 9.27 15.47 -26.59
CA LYS A 609 9.67 16.40 -27.66
C LYS A 609 8.49 17.25 -28.17
N TRP A 610 8.49 18.54 -27.84
CA TRP A 610 7.48 19.49 -28.34
C TRP A 610 7.74 19.86 -29.81
N HIS A 611 8.93 20.42 -30.11
CA HIS A 611 9.40 20.75 -31.48
C HIS A 611 8.40 21.52 -32.37
N LEU A 612 7.59 22.38 -31.72
CA LEU A 612 6.65 23.33 -32.34
C LEU A 612 6.94 24.79 -31.95
N GLY A 613 8.15 25.08 -31.47
CA GLY A 613 8.57 26.43 -31.06
C GLY A 613 9.61 26.39 -29.94
N GLY A 614 9.99 27.57 -29.45
CA GLY A 614 10.90 27.74 -28.31
C GLY A 614 10.20 27.94 -26.96
N ASN A 615 10.95 28.42 -25.98
CA ASN A 615 10.41 28.80 -24.67
C ASN A 615 9.32 29.87 -24.83
N GLY A 616 8.15 29.66 -24.22
CA GLY A 616 6.97 30.53 -24.39
C GLY A 616 5.96 30.04 -25.43
N VAL A 617 6.22 28.92 -26.12
CA VAL A 617 5.29 28.29 -27.09
C VAL A 617 4.86 26.88 -26.62
N LEU A 618 4.81 26.64 -25.31
CA LEU A 618 4.40 25.35 -24.70
C LEU A 618 2.92 25.39 -24.23
N PRO A 619 2.18 24.25 -24.24
CA PRO A 619 0.75 24.16 -23.90
C PRO A 619 0.42 24.06 -22.38
#